data_AF-A0A6G2DEW1-F1
#
_entry.id   AF-A0A6G2DEW1-F1
#
_cell.length_a   1.000
_cell.length_b   1.000
_cell.length_c   1.000
_cell.angle_alpha   90.00
_cell.angle_beta   90.00
_cell.angle_gamma   90.00
#
_symmetry.space_group_name_H-M   'P 1'
#
loop_
_entity.id
_entity.type
_entity.pdbx_description
1 polymer ?
#
loop_
_entity_poly.entity_id
_entity_poly.type
_entity_poly.pdbx_seq_one_letter_code
_entity_poly.pdbx_strand_id
1 'polypeptide(L)'
;FRFDETSADNTIALNIRYPKGTSPEQIKSILENLPVVSVSLSEHGHTPHYVPMEDPLVQTLLNIYEKQTGFKGHEQVIGGGTFGRLLERGVAYGAMFPDSIDTMHQANE
;
A
#
# COMPACT_ATOMS: atom_id res chain seq x y z
N PHE A 1 -6.78 6.61 -16.78
CA PHE A 1 -8.16 6.89 -17.21
C PHE A 1 -8.08 7.43 -18.62
N ARG A 2 -8.82 6.82 -19.55
CA ARG A 2 -8.96 7.28 -20.93
C ARG A 2 -10.44 7.27 -21.26
N PHE A 3 -10.97 8.44 -21.58
CA PHE A 3 -12.37 8.60 -21.93
C PHE A 3 -12.50 9.54 -23.13
N ASP A 4 -13.32 9.12 -24.09
CA ASP A 4 -13.77 9.88 -25.24
C ASP A 4 -15.22 9.44 -25.52
N GLU A 5 -16.14 10.39 -25.53
CA GLU A 5 -17.58 10.18 -25.71
C GLU A 5 -17.90 9.47 -27.04
N THR A 6 -17.08 9.68 -28.06
CA THR A 6 -17.25 9.09 -29.39
C THR A 6 -16.50 7.75 -29.54
N SER A 7 -15.66 7.40 -28.57
CA SER A 7 -14.85 6.18 -28.60
C SER A 7 -15.58 5.00 -27.99
N ALA A 8 -15.47 3.84 -28.66
CA ALA A 8 -15.93 2.57 -28.11
C ALA A 8 -14.94 1.96 -27.08
N ASP A 9 -13.72 2.49 -26.97
CA ASP A 9 -12.62 1.95 -26.16
C ASP A 9 -12.21 2.92 -25.04
N ASN A 10 -13.10 3.01 -24.04
CA ASN A 10 -12.92 3.78 -22.82
C ASN A 10 -12.36 2.89 -21.71
N THR A 11 -11.36 3.37 -20.98
CA THR A 11 -10.67 2.58 -19.95
C THR A 11 -10.49 3.33 -18.63
N ILE A 12 -10.65 2.59 -17.54
CA ILE A 12 -10.39 3.06 -16.18
C ILE A 12 -9.24 2.21 -15.63
N ALA A 13 -8.22 2.87 -15.09
CA ALA A 13 -7.15 2.20 -14.38
C ALA A 13 -7.44 2.26 -12.88
N LEU A 14 -7.53 1.11 -12.22
CA LEU A 14 -7.77 1.01 -10.80
C LEU A 14 -6.47 0.63 -10.09
N ASN A 15 -5.99 1.49 -9.19
CA ASN A 15 -4.86 1.17 -8.32
C ASN A 15 -5.41 0.66 -6.99
N ILE A 16 -5.40 -0.66 -6.82
CA ILE A 16 -5.98 -1.31 -5.63
C ILE A 16 -4.86 -1.76 -4.70
N ARG A 17 -4.93 -1.32 -3.45
CA ARG A 17 -4.13 -1.86 -2.35
C ARG A 17 -4.94 -2.97 -1.68
N TYR A 18 -4.31 -4.09 -1.39
CA TYR A 18 -5.02 -5.26 -0.87
C TYR A 18 -4.25 -5.92 0.28
N PRO A 19 -4.95 -6.40 1.33
CA PRO A 19 -4.32 -7.07 2.48
C PRO A 19 -3.98 -8.52 2.17
N LYS A 20 -3.26 -9.17 3.09
CA LYS A 20 -3.17 -10.64 3.11
C LYS A 20 -4.58 -11.23 3.25
N GLY A 21 -4.88 -12.27 2.47
CA GLY A 21 -6.19 -12.94 2.47
C GLY A 21 -7.08 -12.58 1.27
N THR A 22 -6.62 -11.69 0.39
CA THR A 22 -7.19 -11.52 -0.95
C THR A 22 -6.08 -11.57 -2.01
N SER A 23 -6.44 -11.61 -3.30
CA SER A 23 -5.51 -11.65 -4.42
C SER A 23 -6.00 -10.81 -5.62
N PRO A 24 -5.09 -10.43 -6.54
CA PRO A 24 -5.48 -9.76 -7.78
C PRO A 24 -6.53 -10.54 -8.58
N GLU A 25 -6.46 -11.87 -8.59
CA GLU A 25 -7.38 -12.76 -9.30
C GLU A 25 -8.77 -12.75 -8.65
N GLN A 26 -8.85 -12.78 -7.32
CA GLN A 26 -10.13 -12.67 -6.61
C GLN A 26 -10.78 -11.30 -6.86
N ILE A 27 -9.99 -10.22 -6.81
CA ILE A 27 -10.46 -8.87 -7.12
C ILE A 27 -10.94 -8.78 -8.57
N LYS A 28 -10.17 -9.30 -9.53
CA LYS A 28 -10.57 -9.38 -10.94
C LYS A 28 -11.89 -10.12 -11.11
N SER A 29 -12.04 -11.30 -10.49
CA SER A 29 -13.27 -12.09 -10.59
C SER A 29 -14.49 -11.34 -10.06
N ILE A 30 -14.35 -10.54 -9.00
CA ILE A 30 -15.42 -9.67 -8.50
C ILE A 30 -15.76 -8.58 -9.53
N LEU A 31 -14.75 -7.91 -10.10
CA LEU A 31 -14.94 -6.84 -11.09
C LEU A 31 -15.56 -7.34 -12.40
N GLU A 32 -15.30 -8.59 -12.79
CA GLU A 32 -15.89 -9.21 -13.98
C GLU A 32 -17.40 -9.44 -13.87
N ASN A 33 -17.97 -9.39 -12.66
CA ASN A 33 -19.42 -9.45 -12.45
C ASN A 33 -20.12 -8.09 -12.66
N LEU A 34 -19.36 -7.01 -12.84
CA LEU A 34 -19.91 -5.70 -13.16
C LEU A 34 -20.25 -5.62 -14.66
N PRO A 35 -21.15 -4.71 -15.09
CA PRO A 35 -21.49 -4.52 -16.49
C PRO A 35 -20.38 -3.78 -17.25
N VAL A 36 -19.20 -4.40 -17.35
CA VAL A 36 -18.02 -3.91 -18.06
C VAL A 36 -17.66 -4.87 -19.20
N VAL A 37 -17.03 -4.35 -20.25
CA VAL A 37 -16.67 -5.16 -21.43
C VAL A 37 -15.60 -6.19 -21.10
N SER A 38 -14.58 -5.80 -20.35
CA SER A 38 -13.49 -6.68 -19.94
C SER A 38 -12.76 -6.12 -18.71
N VAL A 39 -12.07 -7.00 -17.99
CA VAL A 39 -11.18 -6.65 -16.88
C VAL A 39 -9.84 -7.32 -17.13
N SER A 40 -8.75 -6.55 -17.06
CA SER A 40 -7.39 -7.05 -17.18
C SER A 40 -6.59 -6.76 -15.91
N LEU A 41 -5.59 -7.60 -15.63
CA LEU A 41 -4.59 -7.33 -14.61
C LEU A 41 -3.41 -6.58 -15.22
N SER A 42 -2.81 -5.69 -14.42
CA SER A 42 -1.50 -5.12 -14.73
C SER A 42 -0.44 -6.23 -14.78
N GLU A 43 0.51 -6.14 -15.71
CA GLU A 43 1.67 -7.05 -15.79
C GLU A 43 2.57 -6.94 -14.54
N HIS A 44 2.53 -5.78 -13.89
CA HIS A 44 3.28 -5.52 -12.67
C HIS A 44 2.31 -5.42 -11.49
N GLY A 45 2.45 -6.37 -10.57
CA GLY A 45 1.76 -6.40 -9.30
C GLY A 45 2.74 -6.67 -8.17
N HIS A 46 2.35 -6.29 -6.95
CA HIS A 46 3.13 -6.62 -5.78
C HIS A 46 2.25 -7.27 -4.71
N THR A 47 2.81 -8.24 -4.00
CA THR A 47 2.12 -8.98 -2.92
C THR A 47 2.25 -8.27 -1.57
N PRO A 48 1.28 -8.45 -0.65
CA PRO A 48 1.35 -7.86 0.69
C PRO A 48 2.65 -8.26 1.40
N HIS A 49 3.27 -7.30 2.09
CA HIS A 49 4.53 -7.49 2.83
C HIS A 49 4.28 -7.21 4.31
N TYR A 50 4.80 -8.08 5.17
CA TYR A 50 4.66 -7.95 6.62
C TYR A 50 5.90 -8.53 7.31
N VAL A 51 6.41 -7.81 8.30
CA VAL A 51 7.48 -8.25 9.18
C VAL A 51 6.91 -8.21 10.61
N PRO A 52 6.97 -9.31 11.38
CA PRO A 52 6.42 -9.35 12.73
C PRO A 52 7.01 -8.29 13.67
N MET A 53 6.19 -7.76 14.57
CA MET A 53 6.64 -6.82 15.59
C MET A 53 7.81 -7.38 16.41
N GLU A 54 7.82 -8.67 16.68
CA GLU A 54 8.84 -9.37 17.48
C GLU A 54 10.19 -9.52 16.77
N ASP A 55 10.29 -9.17 15.48
CA ASP A 55 11.55 -9.19 14.77
C ASP A 55 12.58 -8.27 15.47
N PRO A 56 13.82 -8.73 15.75
CA PRO A 56 14.81 -7.94 16.46
C PRO A 56 15.10 -6.57 15.84
N LEU A 57 15.02 -6.44 14.52
CA LEU A 57 15.17 -5.17 13.81
C LEU A 57 14.01 -4.22 14.16
N VAL A 58 12.77 -4.72 14.10
CA VAL A 58 11.56 -3.94 14.38
C VAL A 58 11.55 -3.48 15.84
N GLN A 59 11.80 -4.39 16.78
CA GLN A 59 11.92 -4.05 18.20
C GLN A 59 12.99 -2.98 18.45
N THR A 60 14.15 -3.09 17.79
CA THR A 60 15.22 -2.09 17.93
C THR A 60 14.77 -0.71 17.47
N LEU A 61 14.11 -0.62 16.31
CA LEU A 61 13.62 0.64 15.75
C LEU A 61 12.52 1.26 16.62
N LEU A 62 11.56 0.45 17.10
CA LEU A 62 10.52 0.92 18.02
C LEU A 62 11.11 1.44 19.33
N ASN A 63 12.06 0.73 19.92
CA ASN A 63 12.74 1.18 21.15
C ASN A 63 13.48 2.51 20.96
N ILE A 64 14.10 2.71 19.79
CA ILE A 64 14.76 3.98 19.45
C ILE A 64 13.70 5.10 19.34
N TYR A 65 12.60 4.86 18.62
CA TYR A 65 11.50 5.82 18.50
C TYR A 65 10.96 6.22 19.89
N GLU A 66 10.64 5.25 20.75
CA GLU A 66 10.14 5.52 22.11
C GLU A 66 11.13 6.35 22.92
N LYS A 67 12.42 5.99 22.88
CA LYS A 67 13.48 6.69 23.62
C LYS A 67 13.65 8.15 23.18
N GLN A 68 13.56 8.42 21.88
CA GLN A 68 13.82 9.76 21.34
C GLN A 68 12.60 10.67 21.40
N THR A 69 11.39 10.11 21.38
CA THR A 69 10.15 10.89 21.25
C THR A 69 9.32 10.93 22.53
N GLY A 70 9.45 9.92 23.39
CA GLY A 70 8.56 9.70 24.53
C GLY A 70 7.20 9.12 24.15
N PHE A 71 6.90 8.93 22.86
CA PHE A 71 5.67 8.29 22.40
C PHE A 71 5.79 6.77 22.42
N LYS A 72 4.69 6.06 22.64
CA LYS A 72 4.66 4.60 22.55
C LYS A 72 4.83 4.15 21.10
N GLY A 73 5.72 3.20 20.87
CA GLY A 73 5.95 2.56 19.58
C GLY A 73 5.05 1.33 19.45
N HIS A 74 4.36 1.23 18.31
CA HIS A 74 3.56 0.08 17.92
C HIS A 74 3.78 -0.21 16.44
N GLU A 75 3.53 -1.45 16.02
CA GLU A 75 3.53 -1.78 14.60
C GLU A 75 2.36 -1.11 13.87
N GLN A 76 2.57 -0.76 12.61
CA GLN A 76 1.52 -0.25 11.73
C GLN A 76 1.63 -0.89 10.36
N VAL A 77 0.49 -1.22 9.77
CA VAL A 77 0.38 -1.70 8.38
C VAL A 77 -0.37 -0.64 7.59
N ILE A 78 0.27 -0.15 6.52
CA ILE A 78 -0.28 0.90 5.65
C ILE A 78 -0.46 0.38 4.22
N GLY A 79 -1.33 1.03 3.45
CA GLY A 79 -1.54 0.71 2.03
C GLY A 79 -0.46 1.29 1.08
N GLY A 80 0.38 2.19 1.59
CA GLY A 80 1.50 2.77 0.84
C GLY A 80 2.59 1.73 0.54
N GLY A 81 3.12 1.75 -0.68
CA GLY A 81 4.25 0.90 -1.05
C GLY A 81 5.57 1.57 -0.68
N THR A 82 6.46 0.85 0.01
CA THR A 82 7.82 1.31 0.33
C THR A 82 8.86 0.33 -0.20
N PHE A 83 10.12 0.76 -0.31
CA PHE A 83 11.22 -0.13 -0.70
C PHE A 83 11.48 -1.26 0.32
N GLY A 84 10.99 -1.14 1.56
CA GLY A 84 11.12 -2.19 2.57
C GLY A 84 10.61 -3.56 2.10
N ARG A 85 9.59 -3.58 1.24
CA ARG A 85 9.05 -4.81 0.65
C ARG A 85 10.00 -5.58 -0.26
N LEU A 86 11.09 -4.95 -0.72
CA LEU A 86 12.09 -5.60 -1.58
C LEU A 86 13.05 -6.47 -0.75
N LEU A 87 13.01 -6.35 0.57
CA LEU A 87 13.86 -7.09 1.49
C LEU A 87 12.97 -7.98 2.37
N GLU A 88 13.41 -9.21 2.63
CA GLU A 88 12.67 -10.19 3.45
C GLU A 88 12.25 -9.61 4.82
N ARG A 89 13.15 -8.85 5.44
CA ARG A 89 12.95 -8.21 6.76
C ARG A 89 12.88 -6.69 6.67
N GLY A 90 12.67 -6.13 5.48
CA GLY A 90 12.64 -4.69 5.30
C GLY A 90 11.36 -4.09 5.85
N VAL A 91 11.48 -2.95 6.54
CA VAL A 91 10.36 -2.19 7.09
C VAL A 91 10.47 -0.73 6.70
N ALA A 92 9.34 -0.03 6.70
CA ALA A 92 9.33 1.42 6.67
C ALA A 92 9.47 1.95 8.10
N TYR A 93 10.28 2.98 8.30
CA TYR A 93 10.50 3.58 9.62
C TYR A 93 10.63 5.10 9.50
N GLY A 94 9.76 5.82 10.20
CA GLY A 94 9.76 7.29 10.27
C GLY A 94 8.90 7.99 9.20
N ALA A 95 9.41 9.11 8.71
CA ALA A 95 8.79 10.16 7.89
C ALA A 95 7.73 11.03 8.60
N MET A 96 6.73 10.41 9.24
CA MET A 96 5.63 11.14 9.89
C MET A 96 5.55 10.81 11.38
N PHE A 97 5.29 11.84 12.19
CA PHE A 97 4.90 11.69 13.59
C PHE A 97 3.37 11.56 13.70
N PRO A 98 2.83 11.12 14.86
CA PRO A 98 1.39 10.97 15.03
C PRO A 98 0.56 12.23 14.70
N ASP A 99 1.14 13.42 14.94
CA ASP A 99 0.48 14.71 14.69
C ASP A 99 0.85 15.33 13.34
N SER A 100 1.63 14.64 12.51
CA SER A 100 1.96 15.11 11.16
C SER A 100 0.73 15.10 10.26
N ILE A 101 0.56 16.15 9.47
CA ILE A 101 -0.43 16.19 8.39
C ILE A 101 0.16 15.39 7.22
N ASP A 102 -0.53 14.33 6.79
CA ASP A 102 -0.14 13.58 5.60
C ASP A 102 -0.50 14.37 4.34
N THR A 103 0.52 14.94 3.71
CA THR A 103 0.42 15.71 2.46
C THR A 103 0.92 14.91 1.25
N MET A 104 1.27 13.62 1.42
CA MET A 104 1.86 12.84 0.34
C MET A 104 0.94 12.77 -0.89
N HIS A 105 1.51 13.04 -2.06
CA HIS A 105 0.81 13.10 -3.35
C HIS A 105 -0.22 14.25 -3.49
N GLN A 106 -0.21 15.22 -2.58
CA GLN A 106 -1.07 16.40 -2.67
C GLN A 106 -0.33 17.59 -3.29
N ALA A 107 -1.08 18.61 -3.71
CA ALA A 107 -0.46 19.84 -4.21
C ALA A 107 0.20 20.61 -3.05
N ASN A 108 1.43 21.09 -3.27
CA ASN A 108 2.24 21.80 -2.27
C ASN A 108 2.60 20.95 -1.04
N GLU A 109 2.94 19.68 -1.27
CA GLU A 109 3.58 18.77 -0.29
C GLU A 109 4.90 19.32 0.26
#